data_AF-A0A2E4PC27-F1
#
_entry.id   AF-A0A2E4PC27-F1
#
_cell.length_a   1.000
_cell.length_b   1.000
_cell.length_c   1.000
_cell.angle_alpha   90.00
_cell.angle_beta   90.00
_cell.angle_gamma   90.00
#
_symmetry.space_group_name_H-M   'P 1'
#
loop_
_entity.id
_entity.type
_entity.pdbx_description
1 polymer ?
#
loop_
_entity_poly.entity_id
_entity_poly.type
_entity_poly.pdbx_seq_one_letter_code
_entity_poly.pdbx_strand_id
1 'polypeptide(L)'
;MIKEDLRLVEYTVTEKSKSKKTKKTTSKTKKKIGLFHAWGTTTNGKGKEQFFGLVEDTQTGKLLEVSYKNIRFISEADLEIIAEAEELTEEETSTEAETAEAVSE
;
A
#
# COMPACT_ATOMS: atom_id res chain seq x y z
N MET A 1 -3.93 -19.24 12.45
CA MET A 1 -4.31 -18.27 13.50
C MET A 1 -5.04 -17.16 12.81
N ILE A 2 -6.31 -17.01 13.15
CA ILE A 2 -7.24 -16.18 12.42
C ILE A 2 -7.08 -14.73 12.91
N LYS A 3 -6.59 -13.83 12.06
CA LYS A 3 -6.46 -12.39 12.37
C LYS A 3 -7.81 -11.67 12.17
N GLU A 4 -8.88 -12.23 12.72
CA GLU A 4 -10.26 -11.72 12.53
C GLU A 4 -10.52 -10.35 13.19
N ASP A 5 -9.69 -9.94 14.15
CA ASP A 5 -9.92 -8.72 14.93
C ASP A 5 -9.20 -7.46 14.41
N LEU A 6 -8.38 -7.57 13.36
CA LEU A 6 -7.64 -6.42 12.85
C LEU A 6 -8.46 -5.65 11.82
N ARG A 7 -8.60 -4.34 12.03
CA ARG A 7 -9.35 -3.47 11.12
C ARG A 7 -8.57 -3.19 9.85
N LEU A 8 -9.22 -3.28 8.71
CA LEU A 8 -8.65 -2.87 7.44
C LEU A 8 -8.53 -1.35 7.36
N VAL A 9 -7.38 -0.87 6.87
CA VAL A 9 -7.10 0.54 6.68
C VAL A 9 -6.48 0.81 5.32
N GLU A 10 -6.85 1.93 4.71
CA GLU A 10 -6.09 2.54 3.62
C GLU A 10 -4.97 3.36 4.25
N TYR A 11 -3.74 3.18 3.79
CA TYR A 11 -2.61 3.99 4.21
C TYR A 11 -1.77 4.50 3.05
N THR A 12 -1.18 5.69 3.22
CA THR A 12 -0.32 6.31 2.20
C THR A 12 1.15 6.21 2.60
N VAL A 13 1.96 5.63 1.72
CA VAL A 13 3.41 5.52 1.85
C VAL A 13 4.13 6.23 0.71
N THR A 14 5.22 6.91 1.05
CA THR A 14 6.10 7.56 0.07
C THR A 14 7.23 6.61 -0.29
N GLU A 15 7.13 5.96 -1.44
CA GLU A 15 8.18 5.10 -1.96
C GLU A 15 9.19 5.94 -2.73
N LYS A 16 10.46 5.86 -2.33
CA LYS A 16 11.58 6.48 -3.05
C LYS A 16 12.19 5.44 -3.98
N SER A 17 12.08 5.65 -5.29
CA SER A 17 12.80 4.84 -6.27
C SER A 17 13.98 5.63 -6.82
N LYS A 18 15.13 4.97 -6.94
CA LYS A 18 16.27 5.50 -7.69
C LYS A 18 16.07 5.14 -9.16
N SER A 19 16.07 6.13 -10.04
CA SER A 19 16.12 5.85 -11.47
C SER A 19 17.43 5.14 -11.81
N LYS A 20 17.36 3.98 -12.47
CA LYS A 20 18.56 3.25 -12.90
C LYS A 20 19.39 4.04 -13.92
N LYS A 21 18.75 4.98 -14.62
CA LYS A 21 19.35 5.80 -15.70
C LYS A 21 19.85 7.17 -15.22
N THR A 22 19.47 7.61 -14.02
CA THR A 22 19.82 8.96 -13.54
C THR A 22 19.96 8.96 -12.04
N LYS A 23 20.96 9.65 -11.47
CA LYS A 23 21.19 9.77 -10.01
C LYS A 23 20.04 10.50 -9.26
N LYS A 24 18.95 10.86 -9.95
CA LYS A 24 17.78 11.53 -9.41
C LYS A 24 16.87 10.51 -8.72
N THR A 25 16.56 10.77 -7.46
CA THR A 25 15.54 10.04 -6.71
C THR A 25 14.16 10.59 -7.05
N THR A 26 13.25 9.72 -7.45
CA THR A 26 11.83 10.08 -7.63
C THR A 26 11.07 9.52 -6.44
N SER A 27 10.35 10.37 -5.70
CA SER A 27 9.39 9.90 -4.70
C SER A 27 8.01 9.82 -5.33
N LYS A 28 7.34 8.69 -5.18
CA LYS A 28 5.92 8.55 -5.49
C LYS A 28 5.17 8.20 -4.22
N THR A 29 4.09 8.92 -3.94
CA THR A 29 3.12 8.53 -2.91
C THR A 29 2.19 7.48 -3.50
N LYS A 30 2.05 6.37 -2.81
CA LYS A 30 1.12 5.30 -3.16
C LYS A 30 0.18 5.06 -2.00
N LYS A 31 -1.10 4.84 -2.33
CA LYS A 31 -2.09 4.31 -1.40
C LYS A 31 -1.99 2.79 -1.41
N LYS A 32 -2.09 2.18 -0.25
CA LYS A 32 -2.07 0.73 -0.03
C LYS A 32 -3.09 0.37 1.03
N ILE A 33 -3.41 -0.91 1.10
CA ILE A 33 -4.33 -1.49 2.07
C ILE A 33 -3.51 -2.28 3.09
N GLY A 34 -3.89 -2.18 4.35
CA GLY A 34 -3.20 -2.82 5.46
C GLY A 34 -4.13 -3.19 6.60
N LEU A 35 -3.62 -3.99 7.53
CA LEU A 35 -4.29 -4.32 8.79
C LEU A 35 -3.75 -3.40 9.88
N PHE A 36 -4.62 -2.69 10.58
CA PHE A 36 -4.22 -1.81 11.67
C PHE A 36 -4.08 -2.57 12.98
N HIS A 37 -2.93 -2.40 13.65
CA HIS A 37 -2.62 -3.05 14.91
C HIS A 37 -2.86 -2.13 16.12
N ALA A 38 -2.16 -1.00 16.17
CA ALA A 38 -2.16 -0.13 17.34
C ALA A 38 -1.70 1.29 17.03
N TRP A 39 -2.07 2.22 17.92
CA TRP A 39 -1.49 3.56 17.97
C TRP A 39 -0.23 3.57 18.83
N GLY A 40 0.74 4.38 18.43
CA GLY A 40 1.98 4.64 19.16
C GLY A 40 2.34 6.11 19.14
N THR A 41 3.23 6.49 20.06
CA THR A 41 3.84 7.82 20.13
C THR A 41 5.35 7.69 20.09
N THR A 42 6.00 8.60 19.37
CA THR A 42 7.46 8.71 19.33
C THR A 42 7.86 10.17 19.49
N THR A 43 9.04 10.43 20.03
CA THR A 43 9.58 11.79 20.12
C THR A 43 10.44 12.09 18.90
N ASN A 44 10.09 13.13 18.15
CA ASN A 44 10.94 13.62 17.07
C ASN A 44 12.25 14.19 17.64
N GLY A 45 13.29 14.36 16.82
CA GLY A 45 14.56 14.99 17.20
C GLY A 45 14.47 16.45 17.69
N LYS A 46 13.26 17.04 17.71
CA LYS A 46 12.95 18.34 18.33
C LYS A 46 12.23 18.21 19.69
N GLY A 47 12.15 17.01 20.26
CA GLY A 47 11.48 16.72 21.54
C GLY A 47 9.95 16.81 21.48
N LYS A 48 9.35 16.87 20.29
CA LYS A 48 7.88 16.89 20.12
C LYS A 48 7.36 15.47 19.92
N GLU A 49 6.29 15.12 20.60
CA GLU A 49 5.57 13.87 20.39
C GLU A 49 4.94 13.83 19.01
N GLN A 50 5.07 12.69 18.35
CA GLN A 50 4.50 12.35 17.05
C GLN A 50 3.69 11.07 17.20
N PHE A 51 2.43 11.15 16.79
CA PHE A 51 1.53 9.99 16.76
C PHE A 51 1.73 9.23 15.46
N PHE A 52 1.81 7.91 15.55
CA PHE A 52 1.88 6.99 14.43
C PHE A 52 1.00 5.76 14.68
N GLY A 53 0.53 5.13 13.63
CA GLY A 53 -0.15 3.84 13.68
C GLY A 53 0.74 2.74 13.14
N LEU A 54 0.66 1.56 13.75
CA LEU A 54 1.27 0.34 13.25
C LEU A 54 0.31 -0.35 12.30
N VAL A 55 0.73 -0.48 11.03
CA VAL A 55 -0.07 -1.08 9.96
C VAL A 55 0.73 -2.20 9.32
N GLU A 56 0.15 -3.39 9.24
CA GLU A 56 0.71 -4.53 8.50
C GLU A 56 0.24 -4.47 7.05
N ASP A 57 1.18 -4.36 6.13
CA ASP A 57 0.94 -4.36 4.69
C ASP A 57 0.40 -5.73 4.27
N THR A 58 -0.79 -5.79 3.66
CA THR A 58 -1.44 -7.07 3.29
C THR A 58 -0.71 -7.82 2.18
N GLN A 59 0.02 -7.11 1.32
CA GLN A 59 0.75 -7.72 0.19
C GLN A 59 2.10 -8.31 0.63
N THR A 60 2.79 -7.63 1.55
CA THR A 60 4.16 -7.99 1.95
C THR A 60 4.26 -8.60 3.36
N GLY A 61 3.20 -8.51 4.16
CA GLY A 61 3.18 -8.94 5.56
C GLY A 61 4.09 -8.12 6.48
N LYS A 62 4.58 -6.96 6.02
CA LYS A 62 5.51 -6.12 6.78
C LYS A 62 4.75 -5.14 7.67
N LEU A 63 5.18 -5.04 8.92
CA LEU A 63 4.68 -4.04 9.85
C LEU A 63 5.38 -2.69 9.60
N LEU A 64 4.60 -1.64 9.43
CA LEU A 64 5.04 -0.30 9.08
C LEU A 64 4.52 0.72 10.09
N GLU A 65 5.37 1.68 10.44
CA GLU A 65 4.98 2.88 11.17
C GLU A 65 4.46 3.94 10.19
N VAL A 66 3.18 4.27 10.29
CA VAL A 66 2.53 5.24 9.40
C VAL A 66 2.04 6.43 10.22
N SER A 67 2.29 7.64 9.73
CA SER A 67 1.76 8.86 10.36
C SER A 67 0.23 8.80 10.45
N TYR A 68 -0.34 9.22 11.58
CA TYR A 68 -1.79 9.18 11.81
C TYR A 68 -2.61 9.87 10.70
N LYS A 69 -2.06 10.93 10.07
CA LYS A 69 -2.71 11.66 8.97
C LYS A 69 -2.83 10.85 7.69
N ASN A 70 -2.03 9.80 7.55
CA ASN A 70 -1.94 8.97 6.36
C ASN A 70 -2.65 7.63 6.55
N ILE A 71 -3.43 7.45 7.62
CA ILE A 71 -4.20 6.24 7.90
C ILE A 71 -5.69 6.61 7.84
N ARG A 72 -6.45 5.85 7.05
CA ARG A 72 -7.91 5.96 6.98
C ARG A 72 -8.52 4.58 7.21
N PHE A 73 -9.42 4.49 8.19
CA PHE A 73 -10.20 3.27 8.40
C PHE A 73 -11.22 3.10 7.29
N ILE A 74 -11.24 1.92 6.70
CA ILE A 74 -12.17 1.54 5.64
C ILE A 74 -13.43 1.03 6.34
N SER A 75 -14.60 1.53 5.93
CA SER A 75 -15.88 1.01 6.43
C SER A 75 -16.28 -0.26 5.67
N GLU A 76 -17.18 -1.07 6.22
CA GLU A 76 -17.66 -2.28 5.54
C GLU A 76 -18.26 -1.98 4.16
N ALA A 77 -18.95 -0.85 4.01
CA ALA A 77 -19.47 -0.41 2.71
C ALA A 77 -18.36 -0.02 1.71
N ASP A 78 -17.22 0.47 2.19
CA ASP A 78 -16.08 0.78 1.33
C ASP A 78 -15.30 -0.49 0.94
N LEU A 79 -15.41 -1.59 1.72
CA LEU A 79 -14.74 -2.86 1.41
C LEU A 79 -15.29 -3.49 0.13
N GLU A 80 -16.62 -3.48 -0.04
CA GLU A 80 -17.28 -4.05 -1.22
C GLU A 80 -16.83 -3.33 -2.49
N ILE A 81 -16.74 -2.00 -2.44
CA ILE A 81 -16.30 -1.16 -3.58
C ILE A 81 -14.84 -1.45 -3.95
N ILE A 82 -13.98 -1.66 -2.95
CA ILE A 82 -12.56 -1.94 -3.19
C ILE A 82 -12.37 -3.35 -3.74
N ALA A 83 -13.10 -4.35 -3.22
CA ALA A 83 -13.04 -5.72 -3.72
C ALA A 83 -13.53 -5.80 -5.17
N GLU A 84 -14.64 -5.12 -5.50
CA GLU A 84 -15.17 -5.03 -6.86
C GLU A 84 -14.17 -4.31 -7.79
N ALA A 85 -13.50 -3.26 -7.31
CA ALA A 85 -12.50 -2.53 -8.08
C ALA A 85 -11.19 -3.31 -8.30
N GLU A 86 -10.75 -4.14 -7.34
CA GLU A 86 -9.57 -5.02 -7.53
C GLU A 86 -9.89 -6.16 -8.52
N GLU A 87 -11.08 -6.76 -8.44
CA GLU A 87 -11.55 -7.82 -9.36
C GLU A 87 -11.60 -7.33 -10.82
N LEU A 88 -12.06 -6.09 -11.05
CA LEU A 88 -12.08 -5.45 -12.38
C LEU A 88 -10.68 -5.19 -12.98
N THR A 89 -9.64 -5.00 -12.16
CA THR A 89 -8.26 -4.80 -12.65
C THR A 89 -7.50 -6.08 -12.93
N GLU A 90 -7.87 -7.21 -12.33
CA GLU A 90 -7.23 -8.49 -12.62
C GLU A 90 -7.71 -9.12 -13.94
N GLU A 91 -8.94 -8.85 -14.38
CA GLU A 91 -9.45 -9.34 -15.67
C GLU A 91 -8.84 -8.65 -16.92
N GLU A 92 -8.36 -7.41 -16.83
CA GLU A 92 -7.78 -6.73 -18.01
C GLU A 92 -6.29 -7.01 -18.25
N THR A 93 -5.59 -7.71 -17.36
CA THR A 93 -4.12 -7.91 -17.48
C THR A 93 -3.69 -9.29 -17.98
N SER A 94 -4.62 -10.16 -18.40
CA SER A 94 -4.30 -11.50 -18.94
C SER A 94 -4.39 -11.64 -20.46
N THR A 95 -4.63 -10.55 -21.20
CA THR A 95 -4.83 -10.61 -22.67
C THR A 95 -3.81 -9.80 -23.47
N GLU A 96 -2.56 -9.68 -23.03
CA GLU A 96 -1.51 -9.05 -23.85
C GLU A 96 -0.13 -9.71 -23.65
N ALA A 97 -0.09 -11.04 -23.62
CA ALA A 97 1.14 -11.82 -23.61
C ALA A 97 1.08 -13.05 -24.52
N GLU A 98 0.54 -12.92 -25.73
CA GLU A 98 0.70 -13.95 -26.77
C GLU A 98 0.64 -13.36 -28.19
N THR A 99 1.62 -12.55 -28.58
CA THR A 99 1.98 -12.37 -30.00
C THR A 99 3.46 -12.00 -30.11
N ALA A 100 4.32 -12.96 -29.83
CA ALA A 100 5.72 -12.91 -30.22
C ALA A 100 6.11 -14.26 -30.82
N GLU A 101 5.73 -14.52 -32.06
CA GLU A 101 6.52 -15.29 -33.02
C GLU A 101 5.86 -15.30 -34.42
N ALA A 102 6.70 -15.32 -35.47
CA ALA A 102 6.42 -15.29 -36.91
C ALA A 102 6.08 -13.89 -37.48
N VAL A 103 6.83 -13.30 -38.42
CA VAL A 103 7.56 -13.88 -39.56
C VAL A 103 8.79 -13.02 -39.85
N SER A 104 9.96 -13.66 -39.79
CA SER A 104 11.12 -13.31 -40.60
C SER A 104 11.05 -14.13 -41.88
N GLU A 105 10.81 -13.48 -43.03
CA GLU A 105 11.46 -13.74 -44.32
C GLU A 105 11.15 -12.60 -45.30
#